data_AF-A0A523NL23-F1
#
_entry.id   AF-A0A523NL23-F1
#
_cell.length_a   1.000
_cell.length_b   1.000
_cell.length_c   1.000
_cell.angle_alpha   90.00
_cell.angle_beta   90.00
_cell.angle_gamma   90.00
#
_symmetry.space_group_name_H-M   'P 1'
#
loop_
_entity.id
_entity.type
_entity.pdbx_description
1 polymer ?
#
loop_
_entity_poly.entity_id
_entity_poly.type
_entity_poly.pdbx_seq_one_letter_code
_entity_poly.pdbx_strand_id
1 'polypeptide(L)'
;MDSQSVLDYGRELFGHYSTEEEPRERFLFAKALQNNDKFHDDVKREFLAKVEEICGAENHQEQKRAFRKSLLGNIKNMVMWQEFFKREGTDESQMIFSVLRDSFESMSFEEFEKQMAYFQLYSEALYSLTQCVLNRFYDEVFENNYSTMLTRIWRTYFEHYFKFIVAKSQGREFLGGDSLAQLNTILEKVEASALKGEELAYNMDKL
;
A
#
# COMPACT_ATOMS: atom_id res chain seq x y z
N MET A 1 -2.87 -24.34 -12.35
CA MET A 1 -1.81 -23.85 -11.45
C MET A 1 -2.07 -24.43 -10.07
N ASP A 2 -1.08 -25.07 -9.47
CA ASP A 2 -1.19 -25.65 -8.14
C ASP A 2 -0.75 -24.64 -7.06
N SER A 3 -1.41 -24.67 -5.89
CA SER A 3 -1.10 -23.79 -4.77
C SER A 3 0.36 -23.88 -4.31
N GLN A 4 1.01 -25.03 -4.52
CA GLN A 4 2.41 -25.25 -4.16
C GLN A 4 3.37 -24.38 -4.99
N SER A 5 3.13 -24.23 -6.30
CA SER A 5 3.96 -23.36 -7.15
C SER A 5 3.90 -21.89 -6.72
N VAL A 6 2.76 -21.43 -6.22
CA VAL A 6 2.60 -20.06 -5.71
C VAL A 6 3.40 -19.85 -4.43
N LEU A 7 3.39 -20.84 -3.53
CA LEU A 7 4.16 -20.83 -2.29
C LEU A 7 5.67 -20.83 -2.55
N ASP A 8 6.12 -21.70 -3.46
CA ASP A 8 7.54 -21.83 -3.77
C ASP A 8 8.08 -20.55 -4.42
N TYR A 9 7.32 -19.95 -5.34
CA TYR A 9 7.66 -18.65 -5.92
C TYR A 9 7.63 -17.52 -4.88
N GLY A 10 6.69 -17.52 -3.94
CA GLY A 10 6.68 -16.54 -2.85
C GLY A 10 7.97 -16.59 -2.03
N ARG A 11 8.46 -17.79 -1.71
CA ARG A 11 9.74 -17.98 -1.00
C ARG A 11 10.93 -17.51 -1.82
N GLU A 12 10.95 -17.84 -3.11
CA GLU A 12 11.99 -17.42 -4.05
C GLU A 12 12.04 -15.89 -4.20
N LEU A 13 10.88 -15.26 -4.39
CA LEU A 13 10.74 -13.82 -4.61
C LEU A 13 11.27 -13.01 -3.42
N PHE A 14 10.98 -13.45 -2.20
CA PHE A 14 11.51 -12.78 -1.01
C PHE A 14 13.06 -12.86 -0.97
N GLY A 15 13.63 -13.98 -1.41
CA GLY A 15 15.09 -14.14 -1.55
C GLY A 15 15.71 -13.12 -2.52
N HIS A 16 15.06 -12.85 -3.66
CA HIS A 16 15.56 -11.88 -4.65
C HIS A 16 15.66 -10.47 -4.06
N TYR A 17 14.58 -9.95 -3.45
CA TYR A 17 14.59 -8.59 -2.88
C TYR A 17 15.49 -8.43 -1.65
N SER A 18 15.69 -9.49 -0.87
CA SER A 18 16.49 -9.45 0.35
C SER A 18 17.99 -9.66 0.13
N THR A 19 18.43 -10.05 -1.08
CA THR A 19 19.85 -10.39 -1.32
C THR A 19 20.46 -9.76 -2.57
N GLU A 20 19.65 -9.37 -3.56
CA GLU A 20 20.19 -8.81 -4.80
C GLU A 20 20.54 -7.31 -4.69
N GLU A 21 21.66 -6.93 -5.28
CA GLU A 21 22.16 -5.54 -5.28
C GLU A 21 21.35 -4.63 -6.21
N GLU A 22 20.86 -5.13 -7.34
CA GLU A 22 20.09 -4.32 -8.31
C GLU A 22 18.73 -3.85 -7.76
N PRO A 23 17.91 -4.68 -7.07
CA PRO A 23 16.72 -4.21 -6.37
C PRO A 23 17.01 -3.17 -5.28
N ARG A 24 18.15 -3.26 -4.58
CA ARG A 24 18.57 -2.33 -3.52
C ARG A 24 18.71 -0.90 -4.03
N GLU A 25 19.26 -0.73 -5.23
CA GLU A 25 19.47 0.60 -5.82
C GLU A 25 18.17 1.22 -6.34
N ARG A 26 17.17 0.38 -6.64
CA ARG A 26 15.88 0.81 -7.19
C ARG A 26 14.83 1.13 -6.12
N PHE A 27 14.84 0.42 -4.99
CA PHE A 27 13.77 0.50 -4.00
C PHE A 27 14.25 0.70 -2.56
N LEU A 28 13.63 1.65 -1.85
CA LEU A 28 13.94 1.94 -0.45
C LEU A 28 13.63 0.74 0.46
N PHE A 29 12.53 0.02 0.23
CA PHE A 29 12.17 -1.15 1.02
C PHE A 29 13.18 -2.30 0.83
N ALA A 30 13.70 -2.52 -0.38
CA ALA A 30 14.68 -3.58 -0.64
C ALA A 30 15.98 -3.33 0.12
N LYS A 31 16.44 -2.07 0.12
CA LYS A 31 17.55 -1.63 0.99
C LYS A 31 17.23 -1.84 2.47
N ALA A 32 16.00 -1.59 2.92
CA ALA A 32 15.62 -1.82 4.31
C ALA A 32 15.64 -3.31 4.70
N LEU A 33 15.14 -4.21 3.83
CA LEU A 33 15.21 -5.66 4.02
C LEU A 33 16.66 -6.16 4.18
N GLN A 34 17.61 -5.56 3.47
CA GLN A 34 19.02 -5.99 3.51
C GLN A 34 19.80 -5.47 4.71
N ASN A 35 19.42 -4.32 5.26
CA ASN A 35 20.19 -3.65 6.31
C ASN A 35 19.56 -3.77 7.71
N ASN A 36 18.37 -4.36 7.82
CA ASN A 36 17.63 -4.45 9.08
C ASN A 36 16.98 -5.83 9.25
N ASP A 37 17.66 -6.69 10.02
CA ASP A 37 17.22 -8.07 10.27
C ASP A 37 15.81 -8.16 10.86
N LYS A 38 15.44 -7.23 11.74
CA LYS A 38 14.09 -7.22 12.34
C LYS A 38 13.02 -6.91 11.28
N PHE A 39 13.25 -5.89 10.46
CA PHE A 39 12.33 -5.53 9.38
C PHE A 39 12.22 -6.66 8.36
N HIS A 40 13.36 -7.26 8.00
CA HIS A 40 13.41 -8.44 7.15
C HIS A 40 12.53 -9.57 7.68
N ASP A 41 12.71 -9.94 8.95
CA ASP A 41 11.98 -11.06 9.55
C ASP A 41 10.49 -10.79 9.67
N ASP A 42 10.10 -9.55 10.01
CA ASP A 42 8.71 -9.14 10.08
C ASP A 42 8.02 -9.24 8.70
N VAL A 43 8.66 -8.71 7.64
CA VAL A 43 8.11 -8.81 6.28
C VAL A 43 8.07 -10.25 5.79
N LYS A 44 9.14 -11.03 6.01
CA LYS A 44 9.20 -12.44 5.63
C LYS A 44 8.07 -13.24 6.27
N ARG A 45 7.90 -13.07 7.59
CA ARG A 45 6.88 -13.78 8.36
C ARG A 45 5.48 -13.45 7.83
N GLU A 46 5.16 -12.16 7.70
CA GLU A 46 3.83 -11.75 7.26
C GLU A 46 3.55 -12.17 5.83
N PHE A 47 4.50 -11.94 4.91
CA PHE A 47 4.31 -12.27 3.50
C PHE A 47 4.08 -13.78 3.32
N LEU A 48 4.94 -14.62 3.89
CA LEU A 48 4.80 -16.07 3.75
C LEU A 48 3.53 -16.58 4.43
N ALA A 49 3.20 -16.10 5.63
CA ALA A 49 1.96 -16.46 6.32
C ALA A 49 0.73 -16.09 5.47
N LYS A 50 0.75 -14.92 4.81
CA LYS A 50 -0.33 -14.46 3.94
C LYS A 50 -0.47 -15.32 2.70
N VAL A 51 0.65 -15.68 2.05
CA VAL A 51 0.63 -16.57 0.87
C VAL A 51 0.11 -17.94 1.28
N GLU A 52 0.56 -18.50 2.41
CA GLU A 52 0.08 -19.78 2.97
C GLU A 52 -1.42 -19.77 3.26
N GLU A 53 -1.91 -18.72 3.94
CA GLU A 53 -3.34 -18.52 4.20
C GLU A 53 -4.16 -18.51 2.92
N ILE A 54 -3.74 -17.73 1.92
CA ILE A 54 -4.46 -17.54 0.67
C ILE A 54 -4.46 -18.84 -0.15
N CYS A 55 -3.31 -19.50 -0.27
CA CYS A 55 -3.15 -20.75 -1.01
C CYS A 55 -3.92 -21.93 -0.39
N GLY A 56 -4.38 -21.80 0.86
CA GLY A 56 -5.30 -22.74 1.51
C GLY A 56 -6.74 -22.69 0.98
N ALA A 57 -7.12 -21.66 0.20
CA ALA A 57 -8.45 -21.58 -0.42
C ALA A 57 -8.61 -22.55 -1.61
N GLU A 58 -9.82 -23.08 -1.79
CA GLU A 58 -10.11 -24.22 -2.67
C GLU A 58 -10.14 -23.88 -4.17
N ASN A 59 -10.42 -22.62 -4.54
CA ASN A 59 -10.45 -22.22 -5.96
C ASN A 59 -9.61 -20.98 -6.27
N HIS A 60 -9.11 -20.94 -7.51
CA HIS A 60 -8.20 -19.92 -8.01
C HIS A 60 -8.78 -18.50 -7.97
N GLN A 61 -10.09 -18.35 -8.13
CA GLN A 61 -10.74 -17.05 -8.12
C GLN A 61 -10.77 -16.43 -6.71
N GLU A 62 -10.99 -17.26 -5.68
CA GLU A 62 -10.91 -16.84 -4.28
C GLU A 62 -9.48 -16.44 -3.89
N GLN A 63 -8.48 -17.21 -4.31
CA GLN A 63 -7.08 -16.88 -4.07
C GLN A 63 -6.73 -15.51 -4.68
N LYS A 64 -7.12 -15.29 -5.94
CA LYS A 64 -6.93 -14.01 -6.63
C LYS A 64 -7.56 -12.86 -5.86
N ARG A 65 -8.83 -12.98 -5.45
CA ARG A 65 -9.54 -11.95 -4.67
C ARG A 65 -8.86 -11.68 -3.33
N ALA A 66 -8.35 -12.70 -2.67
CA ALA A 66 -7.67 -12.57 -1.38
C ALA A 66 -6.31 -11.86 -1.54
N PHE A 67 -5.52 -12.20 -2.58
CA PHE A 67 -4.30 -11.46 -2.91
C PHE A 67 -4.59 -10.00 -3.23
N ARG A 68 -5.62 -9.72 -4.05
CA ARG A 68 -6.07 -8.36 -4.34
C ARG A 68 -6.44 -7.62 -3.06
N LYS A 69 -7.21 -8.22 -2.16
CA LYS A 69 -7.58 -7.62 -0.87
C LYS A 69 -6.35 -7.26 -0.02
N SER A 70 -5.37 -8.16 0.05
CA SER A 70 -4.08 -7.88 0.72
C SER A 70 -3.36 -6.68 0.08
N LEU A 71 -3.29 -6.67 -1.25
CA LEU A 71 -2.66 -5.60 -2.02
C LEU A 71 -3.32 -4.24 -1.76
N LEU A 72 -4.66 -4.17 -1.74
CA LEU A 72 -5.42 -2.94 -1.48
C LEU A 72 -5.04 -2.29 -0.14
N GLY A 73 -4.97 -3.09 0.93
CA GLY A 73 -4.59 -2.62 2.25
C GLY A 73 -3.18 -2.04 2.27
N ASN A 74 -2.25 -2.72 1.61
CA ASN A 74 -0.86 -2.28 1.50
C ASN A 74 -0.70 -1.01 0.66
N ILE A 75 -1.41 -0.89 -0.48
CA ILE A 75 -1.41 0.34 -1.31
C ILE A 75 -1.90 1.53 -0.48
N LYS A 76 -3.04 1.37 0.20
CA LYS A 76 -3.62 2.46 1.00
C LYS A 76 -2.65 2.95 2.07
N ASN A 77 -2.07 2.04 2.86
CA ASN A 77 -1.14 2.39 3.92
C ASN A 77 0.16 3.00 3.37
N MET A 78 0.75 2.36 2.36
CA MET A 78 1.96 2.86 1.70
C MET A 78 1.75 4.30 1.20
N VAL A 79 0.68 4.54 0.45
CA VAL A 79 0.43 5.85 -0.15
C VAL A 79 0.08 6.90 0.91
N MET A 80 -0.73 6.55 1.91
CA MET A 80 -1.03 7.47 3.03
C MET A 80 0.24 8.01 3.66
N TRP A 81 1.17 7.12 4.03
CA TRP A 81 2.38 7.53 4.73
C TRP A 81 3.40 8.19 3.79
N GLN A 82 3.49 7.78 2.53
CA GLN A 82 4.27 8.52 1.53
C GLN A 82 3.79 9.96 1.36
N GLU A 83 2.47 10.20 1.31
CA GLU A 83 1.94 11.58 1.23
C GLU A 83 2.11 12.38 2.52
N PHE A 84 2.14 11.71 3.68
CA PHE A 84 2.46 12.33 4.95
C PHE A 84 3.92 12.81 4.98
N PHE A 85 4.88 11.93 4.64
CA PHE A 85 6.31 12.24 4.71
C PHE A 85 6.82 13.22 3.64
N LYS A 86 6.03 13.50 2.60
CA LYS A 86 6.32 14.59 1.65
C LYS A 86 6.14 15.98 2.24
N ARG A 87 5.49 16.11 3.40
CA ARG A 87 5.26 17.41 4.04
C ARG A 87 6.57 17.90 4.65
N GLU A 88 7.20 18.87 3.99
CA GLU A 88 8.51 19.42 4.37
C GLU A 88 8.47 20.26 5.66
N GLY A 89 7.29 20.64 6.15
CA GLY A 89 7.12 21.46 7.36
C GLY A 89 6.71 20.63 8.58
N THR A 90 7.50 20.70 9.66
CA THR A 90 7.19 20.09 10.96
C THR A 90 5.81 20.50 11.48
N ASP A 91 5.38 21.73 11.21
CA ASP A 91 4.10 22.26 11.70
C ASP A 91 2.91 21.59 11.01
N GLU A 92 2.97 21.35 9.69
CA GLU A 92 1.89 20.67 8.96
C GLU A 92 1.77 19.20 9.42
N SER A 93 2.92 18.52 9.54
CA SER A 93 2.96 17.13 10.00
C SER A 93 2.45 17.00 11.44
N GLN A 94 2.75 17.96 12.32
CA GLN A 94 2.18 18.02 13.67
C GLN A 94 0.67 18.29 13.68
N MET A 95 0.16 19.16 12.80
CA MET A 95 -1.29 19.37 12.65
C MET A 95 -1.99 18.08 12.22
N ILE A 96 -1.42 17.37 11.23
CA ILE A 96 -1.95 16.08 10.77
C ILE A 96 -1.92 15.05 11.91
N PHE A 97 -0.79 14.93 12.60
CA PHE A 97 -0.65 14.04 13.75
C PHE A 97 -1.68 14.36 14.84
N SER A 98 -1.94 15.64 15.13
CA SER A 98 -2.90 16.03 16.18
C SER A 98 -4.32 15.51 15.91
N VAL A 99 -4.71 15.39 14.64
CA VAL A 99 -6.00 14.83 14.22
C VAL A 99 -5.98 13.30 14.25
N LEU A 100 -4.85 12.69 13.93
CA LEU A 100 -4.71 11.23 13.93
C LEU A 100 -4.45 10.63 15.31
N ARG A 101 -4.02 11.45 16.29
CA ARG A 101 -3.51 11.02 17.60
C ARG A 101 -4.45 10.10 18.36
N ASP A 102 -5.76 10.28 18.24
CA ASP A 102 -6.74 9.42 18.93
C ASP A 102 -6.62 7.94 18.51
N SER A 103 -6.05 7.66 17.33
CA SER A 103 -5.76 6.30 16.85
C SER A 103 -4.41 5.75 17.31
N PHE A 104 -3.57 6.58 17.95
CA PHE A 104 -2.17 6.26 18.29
C PHE A 104 -1.86 6.44 19.80
N GLU A 105 -2.89 6.45 20.65
CA GLU A 105 -2.76 6.53 22.11
C GLU A 105 -1.86 7.70 22.58
N SER A 106 -1.11 7.53 23.67
CA SER A 106 -0.22 8.54 24.25
C SER A 106 1.17 8.63 23.58
N MET A 107 1.29 8.20 22.32
CA MET A 107 2.55 8.20 21.57
C MET A 107 3.04 9.63 21.30
N SER A 108 4.35 9.85 21.42
CA SER A 108 4.94 11.14 21.04
C SER A 108 4.99 11.31 19.51
N PHE A 109 5.10 12.55 19.02
CA PHE A 109 5.21 12.81 17.58
C PHE A 109 6.44 12.13 16.95
N GLU A 110 7.58 12.16 17.63
CA GLU A 110 8.82 11.52 17.14
C GLU A 110 8.67 9.99 17.06
N GLU A 111 8.04 9.36 18.05
CA GLU A 111 7.76 7.91 18.02
C GLU A 111 6.79 7.56 16.91
N PHE A 112 5.76 8.40 16.71
CA PHE A 112 4.80 8.27 15.62
C PHE A 112 5.50 8.33 14.26
N GLU A 113 6.36 9.31 14.01
CA GLU A 113 7.08 9.43 12.74
C GLU A 113 7.95 8.20 12.47
N LYS A 114 8.69 7.72 13.47
CA LYS A 114 9.51 6.50 13.33
C LYS A 114 8.66 5.27 13.05
N GLN A 115 7.55 5.11 13.76
CA GLN A 115 6.69 3.94 13.59
C GLN A 115 5.95 3.98 12.25
N MET A 116 5.50 5.15 11.79
CA MET A 116 4.84 5.28 10.49
C MET A 116 5.82 5.13 9.32
N ALA A 117 7.07 5.58 9.47
CA ALA A 117 8.12 5.33 8.47
C ALA A 117 8.40 3.83 8.34
N TYR A 118 8.43 3.11 9.46
CA TYR A 118 8.51 1.65 9.46
C TYR A 118 7.33 1.02 8.73
N PHE A 119 6.09 1.40 9.09
CA PHE A 119 4.89 0.86 8.45
C PHE A 119 4.79 1.20 6.96
N GLN A 120 5.25 2.38 6.55
CA GLN A 120 5.30 2.77 5.14
C GLN A 120 6.18 1.80 4.33
N LEU A 121 7.42 1.56 4.79
CA LEU A 121 8.33 0.62 4.13
C LEU A 121 7.79 -0.82 4.19
N TYR A 122 7.17 -1.20 5.31
CA TYR A 122 6.57 -2.52 5.50
C TYR A 122 5.45 -2.77 4.49
N SER A 123 4.49 -1.84 4.37
CA SER A 123 3.42 -1.93 3.40
C SER A 123 3.92 -1.86 1.96
N GLU A 124 4.96 -1.09 1.68
CA GLU A 124 5.60 -1.05 0.35
C GLU A 124 6.21 -2.40 -0.03
N ALA A 125 6.92 -3.06 0.91
CA ALA A 125 7.49 -4.39 0.68
C ALA A 125 6.39 -5.43 0.42
N LEU A 126 5.34 -5.47 1.26
CA LEU A 126 4.23 -6.40 1.08
C LEU A 126 3.44 -6.13 -0.21
N TYR A 127 3.28 -4.86 -0.60
CA TYR A 127 2.70 -4.47 -1.88
C TYR A 127 3.51 -5.05 -3.04
N SER A 128 4.82 -4.78 -3.10
CA SER A 128 5.68 -5.22 -4.20
C SER A 128 5.71 -6.74 -4.33
N LEU A 129 5.89 -7.45 -3.20
CA LEU A 129 5.94 -8.91 -3.18
C LEU A 129 4.60 -9.53 -3.62
N THR A 130 3.48 -9.01 -3.12
CA THR A 130 2.13 -9.48 -3.48
C THR A 130 1.82 -9.22 -4.96
N GLN A 131 2.16 -8.03 -5.47
CA GLN A 131 1.95 -7.68 -6.89
C GLN A 131 2.74 -8.62 -7.81
N CYS A 132 3.97 -8.99 -7.45
CA CYS A 132 4.77 -9.94 -8.22
C CYS A 132 4.13 -11.33 -8.28
N VAL A 133 3.54 -11.82 -7.18
CA VAL A 133 2.80 -13.10 -7.17
C VAL A 133 1.58 -13.01 -8.09
N LEU A 134 0.79 -11.93 -7.97
CA LEU A 134 -0.37 -11.68 -8.83
C LEU A 134 0.00 -11.64 -10.32
N ASN A 135 1.04 -10.88 -10.67
CA ASN A 135 1.55 -10.76 -12.04
C ASN A 135 2.00 -12.10 -12.61
N ARG A 136 2.62 -12.95 -11.79
CA ARG A 136 3.18 -14.22 -12.26
C ARG A 136 2.11 -15.28 -12.52
N PHE A 137 1.04 -15.28 -11.74
CA PHE A 137 0.18 -16.46 -11.58
C PHE A 137 -1.30 -16.21 -11.82
N TYR A 138 -1.74 -14.94 -11.76
CA TYR A 138 -3.15 -14.59 -11.83
C TYR A 138 -3.47 -13.69 -13.03
N ASP A 139 -2.56 -13.61 -14.01
CA ASP A 139 -2.68 -12.89 -15.29
C ASP A 139 -3.38 -11.53 -15.13
N GLU A 140 -2.74 -10.61 -14.40
CA GLU A 140 -3.19 -9.23 -14.32
C GLU A 140 -2.75 -8.47 -15.58
N VAL A 141 -3.62 -7.59 -16.08
CA VAL A 141 -3.19 -6.59 -17.07
C VAL A 141 -2.00 -5.83 -16.48
N PHE A 142 -0.86 -5.75 -17.20
CA PHE A 142 0.33 -5.08 -16.67
C PHE A 142 0.18 -3.55 -16.64
N GLU A 143 -0.38 -2.98 -17.70
CA GLU A 143 -0.58 -1.53 -17.82
C GLU A 143 -2.00 -1.14 -17.41
N ASN A 144 -2.12 -0.04 -16.67
CA ASN A 144 -3.41 0.54 -16.27
C ASN A 144 -4.32 -0.44 -15.52
N ASN A 145 -3.74 -1.32 -14.70
CA ASN A 145 -4.52 -2.19 -13.80
C ASN A 145 -5.07 -1.42 -12.61
N TYR A 146 -5.90 -2.12 -11.83
CA TYR A 146 -6.50 -1.56 -10.62
C TYR A 146 -5.43 -1.11 -9.62
N SER A 147 -4.28 -1.78 -9.48
CA SER A 147 -3.27 -1.37 -8.50
C SER A 147 -2.60 -0.04 -8.86
N THR A 148 -2.29 0.15 -10.14
CA THR A 148 -1.79 1.42 -10.69
C THR A 148 -2.84 2.53 -10.54
N MET A 149 -4.08 2.24 -10.91
CA MET A 149 -5.23 3.14 -10.79
C MET A 149 -5.47 3.56 -9.34
N LEU A 150 -5.52 2.62 -8.41
CA LEU A 150 -5.74 2.88 -6.99
C LEU A 150 -4.58 3.63 -6.35
N THR A 151 -3.34 3.30 -6.70
CA THR A 151 -2.18 4.06 -6.22
C THR A 151 -2.33 5.53 -6.59
N ARG A 152 -2.77 5.84 -7.82
CA ARG A 152 -3.00 7.22 -8.27
C ARG A 152 -4.17 7.88 -7.53
N ILE A 153 -5.31 7.20 -7.40
CA ILE A 153 -6.48 7.78 -6.73
C ILE A 153 -6.21 8.00 -5.23
N TRP A 154 -5.64 7.01 -4.53
CA TRP A 154 -5.27 7.14 -3.12
C TRP A 154 -4.27 8.26 -2.90
N ARG A 155 -3.33 8.46 -3.83
CA ARG A 155 -2.35 9.55 -3.76
C ARG A 155 -3.03 10.91 -3.82
N THR A 156 -3.89 11.11 -4.82
CA THR A 156 -4.70 12.34 -4.92
C THR A 156 -5.59 12.53 -3.71
N TYR A 157 -6.23 11.45 -3.23
CA TYR A 157 -7.09 11.49 -2.04
C TYR A 157 -6.33 11.94 -0.80
N PHE A 158 -5.20 11.30 -0.45
CA PHE A 158 -4.43 11.65 0.75
C PHE A 158 -3.76 13.02 0.63
N GLU A 159 -3.34 13.43 -0.57
CA GLU A 159 -2.84 14.77 -0.81
C GLU A 159 -3.90 15.83 -0.45
N HIS A 160 -5.14 15.65 -0.93
CA HIS A 160 -6.26 16.53 -0.62
C HIS A 160 -6.69 16.44 0.85
N TYR A 161 -6.68 15.23 1.42
CA TYR A 161 -7.10 14.99 2.79
C TYR A 161 -6.17 15.67 3.79
N PHE A 162 -4.85 15.58 3.59
CA PHE A 162 -3.89 16.29 4.43
C PHE A 162 -3.95 17.81 4.23
N LYS A 163 -4.14 18.31 3.01
CA LYS A 163 -4.39 19.75 2.78
C LYS A 163 -5.65 20.23 3.51
N PHE A 164 -6.70 19.42 3.52
CA PHE A 164 -7.93 19.70 4.28
C PHE A 164 -7.65 19.79 5.79
N ILE A 165 -6.92 18.82 6.36
CA ILE A 165 -6.56 18.83 7.79
C ILE A 165 -5.76 20.09 8.15
N VAL A 166 -4.75 20.44 7.35
CA VAL A 166 -3.95 21.65 7.56
C VAL A 166 -4.81 22.91 7.49
N ALA A 167 -5.65 23.05 6.46
CA ALA A 167 -6.54 24.19 6.32
C ALA A 167 -7.50 24.34 7.51
N LYS A 168 -8.13 23.24 7.94
CA LYS A 168 -9.03 23.22 9.10
C LYS A 168 -8.30 23.58 10.40
N SER A 169 -7.10 23.03 10.61
CA SER A 169 -6.28 23.32 11.80
C SER A 169 -5.86 24.80 11.87
N GLN A 170 -5.73 25.45 10.72
CA GLN A 170 -5.43 26.88 10.60
C GLN A 170 -6.68 27.78 10.61
N GLY A 171 -7.89 27.22 10.78
CA GLY A 171 -9.15 27.96 10.72
C GLY A 171 -9.50 28.50 9.32
N ARG A 172 -8.93 27.92 8.27
CA ARG A 172 -9.14 28.32 6.86
C ARG A 172 -10.19 27.41 6.20
N GLU A 173 -10.85 27.96 5.19
CA GLU A 173 -11.74 27.18 4.33
C GLU A 173 -10.93 26.30 3.36
N PHE A 174 -11.38 25.07 3.13
CA PHE A 174 -10.81 24.17 2.15
C PHE A 174 -11.74 24.07 0.94
N LEU A 175 -11.31 24.66 -0.18
CA LEU A 175 -12.09 24.72 -1.42
C LEU A 175 -12.14 23.40 -2.20
N GLY A 176 -11.48 22.33 -1.72
CA GLY A 176 -11.43 21.01 -2.37
C GLY A 176 -12.34 19.95 -1.75
N GLY A 177 -13.31 20.34 -0.90
CA GLY A 177 -14.15 19.39 -0.16
C GLY A 177 -14.97 18.45 -1.06
N ASP A 178 -15.56 18.98 -2.12
CA ASP A 178 -16.32 18.18 -3.10
C ASP A 178 -15.44 17.16 -3.83
N SER A 179 -14.17 17.50 -4.06
CA SER A 179 -13.20 16.59 -4.67
C SER A 179 -12.91 15.37 -3.78
N LEU A 180 -12.87 15.53 -2.45
CA LEU A 180 -12.66 14.39 -1.53
C LEU A 180 -13.83 13.40 -1.56
N ALA A 181 -15.08 13.88 -1.60
CA ALA A 181 -16.25 13.02 -1.68
C ALA A 181 -16.33 12.28 -3.03
N GLN A 182 -15.97 12.96 -4.13
CA GLN A 182 -15.88 12.35 -5.46
C GLN A 182 -14.78 11.28 -5.50
N LEU A 183 -13.59 11.57 -4.98
CA LEU A 183 -12.48 10.61 -4.91
C LEU A 183 -12.86 9.39 -4.07
N ASN A 184 -13.53 9.57 -2.93
CA ASN A 184 -14.01 8.45 -2.12
C ASN A 184 -15.00 7.56 -2.89
N THR A 185 -15.91 8.16 -3.63
CA THR A 185 -16.87 7.42 -4.48
C THR A 185 -16.16 6.63 -5.59
N ILE A 186 -15.12 7.21 -6.20
CA ILE A 186 -14.31 6.52 -7.23
C ILE A 186 -13.54 5.36 -6.60
N LEU A 187 -12.91 5.56 -5.43
CA LEU A 187 -12.20 4.51 -4.68
C LEU A 187 -13.12 3.32 -4.40
N GLU A 188 -14.30 3.55 -3.82
CA GLU A 188 -15.26 2.49 -3.52
C GLU A 188 -15.64 1.66 -4.76
N LYS A 189 -15.81 2.32 -5.92
CA LYS A 189 -16.11 1.64 -7.19
C LYS A 189 -14.94 0.80 -7.70
N VAL A 190 -13.72 1.34 -7.68
CA VAL A 190 -12.53 0.63 -8.16
C VAL A 190 -12.20 -0.55 -7.24
N GLU A 191 -12.24 -0.35 -5.92
CA GLU A 191 -12.03 -1.41 -4.93
C GLU A 191 -13.08 -2.53 -5.06
N ALA A 192 -14.36 -2.18 -5.16
CA ALA A 192 -15.42 -3.17 -5.36
C ALA A 192 -15.22 -3.98 -6.65
N SER A 193 -14.77 -3.34 -7.72
CA SER A 193 -14.49 -4.01 -9.00
C SER A 193 -13.27 -4.94 -8.89
N ALA A 194 -12.19 -4.48 -8.26
CA ALA A 194 -11.01 -5.29 -8.01
C ALA A 194 -11.35 -6.55 -7.19
N LEU A 195 -12.17 -6.41 -6.14
CA LEU A 195 -12.59 -7.50 -5.25
C LEU A 195 -13.57 -8.49 -5.90
N LYS A 196 -14.24 -8.12 -7.00
CA LYS A 196 -15.02 -9.10 -7.79
C LYS A 196 -14.13 -10.08 -8.55
N GLY A 197 -12.85 -9.77 -8.72
CA GLY A 197 -11.91 -10.59 -9.49
C GLY A 197 -11.98 -10.32 -11.00
N GLU A 198 -12.64 -9.24 -11.42
CA GLU A 198 -12.74 -8.85 -12.83
C GLU A 198 -11.38 -8.34 -13.33
N GLU A 199 -11.03 -8.71 -14.56
CA GLU A 199 -9.85 -8.21 -15.27
C GLU A 199 -10.26 -7.10 -16.22
N LEU A 200 -9.78 -5.89 -15.96
CA LEU A 200 -10.12 -4.70 -16.74
C LEU A 200 -8.88 -3.83 -16.89
N ALA A 201 -8.60 -3.38 -18.11
CA ALA A 201 -7.71 -2.26 -18.34
C ALA A 201 -8.49 -0.98 -18.02
N TYR A 202 -8.03 -0.20 -17.04
CA TYR A 202 -8.70 1.02 -16.63
C TYR A 202 -8.23 2.20 -17.50
N ASN A 203 -9.12 3.14 -17.80
CA ASN A 203 -8.75 4.35 -18.51
C ASN A 203 -8.19 5.38 -17.51
N MET A 204 -6.89 5.65 -17.57
CA MET A 204 -6.18 6.57 -16.67
C MET A 204 -6.43 8.06 -16.98
N ASP A 205 -6.99 8.40 -18.14
CA ASP A 205 -7.26 9.79 -18.55
C ASP A 205 -8.60 10.32 -18.02
N LYS A 206 -9.44 9.43 -17.48
CA LYS A 206 -10.78 9.76 -16.93
C LYS A 206 -10.80 9.93 -15.41
N LEU A 207 -9.61 10.12 -14.81
CA LEU A 207 -9.43 10.38 -13.38
C LEU A 207 -9.37 11.87 -13.05
#